data_AF-A0A434L6S9-F1
#
_entry.id   AF-A0A434L6S9-F1
#
_cell.length_a   1.000
_cell.length_b   1.000
_cell.length_c   1.000
_cell.angle_alpha   90.00
_cell.angle_beta   90.00
_cell.angle_gamma   90.00
#
_symmetry.space_group_name_H-M   'P 1'
#
loop_
_entity.id
_entity.type
_entity.pdbx_description
1 polymer ?
#
loop_
_entity_poly.entity_id
_entity_poly.type
_entity_poly.pdbx_seq_one_letter_code
_entity_poly.pdbx_strand_id
1 'polypeptide(L)'
;MHPTRRTLIAVGLSLTFAFVPLTAIFAASPQPAKGEHGMVVTAQHLASRVGVEVLKKGGNAVDAAVAVGYALAVVYPNAGNIG
;
A
#
# COMPACT_ATOMS: atom_id res chain seq x y z
N MET A 1 39.93 41.44 14.28
CA MET A 1 38.89 41.10 15.28
C MET A 1 37.58 40.87 14.52
N HIS A 2 36.93 39.71 14.40
CA HIS A 2 37.08 38.36 14.99
C HIS A 2 36.59 37.30 13.96
N PRO A 3 37.48 36.54 13.29
CA PRO A 3 37.10 35.45 12.36
C PRO A 3 36.35 34.31 13.05
N THR A 4 36.40 34.25 14.37
CA THR A 4 35.77 33.25 15.24
C THR A 4 34.24 33.23 15.15
N ARG A 5 33.57 34.37 14.92
CA ARG A 5 32.09 34.41 14.91
C ARG A 5 31.49 33.71 13.69
N ARG A 6 32.13 33.80 12.52
CA ARG A 6 31.68 33.12 11.29
C ARG A 6 31.92 31.61 11.37
N THR A 7 33.06 31.20 11.92
CA THR A 7 33.39 29.79 12.13
C THR A 7 32.44 29.12 13.12
N LEU A 8 32.06 29.81 14.20
CA LEU A 8 31.10 29.30 15.18
C LEU A 8 29.70 29.09 14.59
N ILE A 9 29.23 30.01 13.74
CA ILE A 9 27.94 29.87 13.04
C ILE A 9 27.98 28.68 12.06
N ALA A 10 29.06 28.56 11.29
CA ALA A 10 29.21 27.47 10.33
C ALA A 10 29.28 26.10 11.02
N VAL A 11 30.03 25.98 12.12
CA VAL A 11 30.11 24.74 12.92
C VAL A 11 28.75 24.40 13.54
N GLY A 12 28.04 25.39 14.07
CA GLY A 12 26.69 25.19 14.58
C GLY A 12 25.70 24.70 13.52
N LEU A 13 25.76 25.24 12.30
CA LEU A 13 24.89 24.82 11.19
C LEU A 13 25.23 23.42 10.65
N SER A 14 26.51 23.05 10.62
CA SER A 14 26.93 21.69 10.24
C SER A 14 26.55 20.65 11.30
N LEU A 15 26.64 21.00 12.58
CA LEU A 15 26.22 20.13 13.69
C LEU A 15 24.72 19.88 13.68
N THR A 16 23.88 20.89 13.39
CA THR A 16 22.43 20.68 13.29
C THR A 16 22.06 19.81 12.10
N PHE A 17 22.74 19.94 10.95
CA PHE A 17 22.53 19.09 9.78
C PHE A 17 22.94 17.63 10.01
N ALA A 18 24.02 17.39 10.76
CA ALA A 18 24.50 16.05 11.10
C ALA A 18 23.59 15.30 12.10
N PHE A 19 22.76 16.04 12.86
CA PHE A 19 21.79 15.49 13.80
C PHE A 19 20.36 15.48 13.26
N VAL A 20 20.11 15.89 12.01
CA VAL A 20 18.82 15.61 11.35
C VAL A 20 18.73 14.10 11.21
N PRO A 21 17.78 13.44 11.90
CA PRO A 21 17.65 12.01 11.76
C PRO A 21 17.20 11.76 10.31
N LEU A 22 17.98 10.98 9.56
CA LEU A 22 17.69 10.51 8.20
C LEU A 22 16.45 9.57 8.16
N THR A 23 15.61 9.61 9.18
CA THR A 23 14.64 8.59 9.58
C THR A 23 13.30 8.69 8.85
N ALA A 24 13.24 9.37 7.70
CA ALA A 24 11.99 9.49 6.95
C ALA A 24 12.19 9.52 5.44
N ILE A 25 13.17 8.78 4.90
CA ILE A 25 13.08 8.32 3.51
C ILE A 25 12.20 7.07 3.50
N PHE A 26 10.93 7.20 3.89
CA PHE A 26 9.96 6.15 3.64
C PHE A 26 9.39 6.34 2.24
N ALA A 27 9.25 5.24 1.51
CA ALA A 27 8.53 5.25 0.25
C ALA A 27 7.11 5.80 0.50
N ALA A 28 6.62 6.65 -0.42
CA ALA A 28 5.28 7.21 -0.33
C ALA A 28 4.17 6.14 -0.46
N SER A 29 4.52 4.92 -0.85
CA SER A 29 3.59 3.81 -1.04
C SER A 29 3.93 2.61 -0.16
N PRO A 30 2.91 1.85 0.29
CA PRO A 30 3.12 0.56 0.94
C PRO A 30 3.80 -0.43 0.00
N GLN A 31 4.35 -1.49 0.58
CA GLN A 31 4.94 -2.57 -0.19
C GLN A 31 3.89 -3.22 -1.11
N PRO A 32 4.19 -3.47 -2.39
CA PRO A 32 3.25 -4.13 -3.29
C PRO A 32 2.86 -5.51 -2.77
N ALA A 33 1.56 -5.81 -2.78
CA ALA A 33 1.06 -7.16 -2.53
C ALA A 33 1.58 -8.10 -3.64
N LYS A 34 1.89 -9.34 -3.27
CA LYS A 34 2.38 -10.39 -4.19
C LYS A 34 1.56 -11.66 -4.00
N GLY A 35 1.33 -12.38 -5.09
CA GLY A 35 0.74 -13.71 -5.08
C GLY A 35 1.47 -14.58 -6.11
N GLU A 36 1.99 -15.73 -5.67
CA GLU A 36 2.78 -16.62 -6.54
C GLU A 36 1.89 -17.39 -7.54
N HIS A 37 0.74 -17.85 -7.08
CA HIS A 37 -0.16 -18.72 -7.85
C HIS A 37 -1.42 -17.99 -8.36
N GLY A 38 -1.71 -16.82 -7.80
CA GLY A 38 -2.90 -16.04 -8.12
C GLY A 38 -3.10 -14.90 -7.13
N MET A 39 -3.84 -13.88 -7.55
CA MET A 39 -4.17 -12.70 -6.75
C MET A 39 -5.59 -12.25 -7.09
N VAL A 40 -6.32 -11.82 -6.07
CA VAL A 40 -7.64 -11.19 -6.24
C VAL A 40 -7.61 -9.84 -5.53
N VAL A 41 -7.96 -8.78 -6.26
CA VAL A 41 -7.98 -7.41 -5.75
C VAL A 41 -9.35 -6.81 -6.06
N THR A 42 -9.99 -6.25 -5.03
CA THR A 42 -11.29 -5.58 -5.15
C THR A 42 -11.35 -4.41 -4.18
N ALA A 43 -12.31 -3.51 -4.36
CA ALA A 43 -12.55 -2.41 -3.43
C ALA A 43 -13.05 -2.89 -2.04
N GLN A 44 -13.48 -4.14 -1.90
CA GLN A 44 -14.01 -4.68 -0.66
C GLN A 44 -13.34 -6.00 -0.26
N HIS A 45 -12.66 -6.01 0.89
CA HIS A 45 -11.87 -7.13 1.39
C HIS A 45 -12.64 -8.46 1.45
N LEU A 46 -13.95 -8.45 1.77
CA LEU A 46 -14.79 -9.65 1.78
C LEU A 46 -14.88 -10.30 0.39
N ALA A 47 -15.02 -9.51 -0.68
CA ALA A 47 -15.07 -10.02 -2.04
C ALA A 47 -13.71 -10.56 -2.49
N SER A 48 -12.61 -9.87 -2.13
CA SER A 48 -11.26 -10.39 -2.38
C SER A 48 -11.05 -11.76 -1.72
N ARG A 49 -11.52 -11.95 -0.47
CA ARG A 49 -11.46 -13.25 0.22
C ARG A 49 -12.27 -14.32 -0.50
N VAL A 50 -13.49 -14.01 -0.96
CA VAL A 50 -14.32 -14.97 -1.72
C VAL A 50 -13.58 -15.45 -2.98
N GLY A 51 -13.01 -14.54 -3.77
CA GLY A 51 -12.24 -14.91 -4.95
C GLY A 51 -11.01 -15.77 -4.62
N VAL A 52 -10.26 -15.43 -3.56
CA VAL A 52 -9.13 -16.24 -3.08
C VAL A 52 -9.57 -17.65 -2.67
N GLU A 53 -10.70 -17.79 -1.99
CA GLU A 53 -11.23 -19.12 -1.61
C GLU A 53 -11.68 -19.94 -2.82
N VAL A 54 -12.19 -19.31 -3.89
CA VAL A 54 -12.48 -20.01 -5.15
C VAL A 54 -11.20 -20.49 -5.82
N LEU A 55 -10.16 -19.66 -5.89
CA LEU A 55 -8.84 -20.08 -6.41
C LEU A 55 -8.26 -21.25 -5.61
N LYS A 56 -8.31 -21.18 -4.27
CA LYS A 56 -7.86 -22.27 -3.39
C LYS A 56 -8.63 -23.57 -3.56
N LYS A 57 -9.91 -23.50 -3.98
CA LYS A 57 -10.76 -24.65 -4.27
C LYS A 57 -10.54 -25.23 -5.68
N GLY A 58 -9.53 -24.74 -6.41
CA GLY A 58 -9.19 -25.20 -7.76
C GLY A 58 -9.95 -24.49 -8.87
N GLY A 59 -10.71 -23.44 -8.56
CA GLY A 59 -11.30 -22.57 -9.59
C GLY A 59 -10.23 -21.76 -10.31
N ASN A 60 -10.49 -21.37 -11.55
CA ASN A 60 -9.62 -20.50 -12.33
C ASN A 60 -9.92 -19.01 -12.08
N ALA A 61 -9.21 -18.13 -12.79
CA ALA A 61 -9.39 -16.67 -12.66
C ALA A 61 -10.80 -16.20 -13.04
N VAL A 62 -11.46 -16.84 -14.00
CA VAL A 62 -12.84 -16.54 -14.41
C VAL A 62 -13.83 -16.96 -13.32
N ASP A 63 -13.68 -18.15 -12.75
CA ASP A 63 -14.52 -18.61 -11.64
C ASP A 63 -14.43 -17.66 -10.44
N ALA A 64 -13.20 -17.24 -10.11
CA ALA A 64 -12.95 -16.28 -9.05
C ALA A 64 -13.57 -14.91 -9.34
N ALA A 65 -13.49 -14.43 -10.59
CA ALA A 65 -14.08 -13.15 -11.00
C ALA A 65 -15.62 -13.16 -10.91
N VAL A 66 -16.28 -14.24 -11.33
CA VAL A 66 -17.73 -14.41 -11.22
C VAL A 66 -18.17 -14.40 -9.74
N ALA A 67 -17.48 -15.16 -8.89
CA ALA A 67 -17.76 -15.18 -7.46
C ALA A 67 -17.53 -13.82 -6.79
N VAL A 68 -16.47 -13.11 -7.19
CA VAL A 68 -16.21 -11.72 -6.77
C VAL A 68 -17.35 -10.80 -7.17
N GLY A 69 -17.86 -10.89 -8.41
CA GLY A 69 -18.99 -10.10 -8.88
C GLY A 69 -20.23 -10.27 -8.02
N TYR A 70 -20.61 -11.53 -7.73
CA TYR A 70 -21.73 -11.80 -6.82
C TYR A 70 -21.47 -11.33 -5.38
N ALA A 71 -20.24 -11.47 -4.88
CA ALA A 71 -19.90 -10.97 -3.55
C ALA A 71 -20.02 -9.45 -3.47
N LEU A 72 -19.44 -8.71 -4.43
CA LEU A 72 -19.53 -7.25 -4.51
C LEU A 72 -20.98 -6.77 -4.61
N ALA A 73 -21.84 -7.53 -5.29
CA ALA A 73 -23.26 -7.20 -5.36
C ALA A 73 -23.95 -7.09 -3.98
N VAL A 74 -23.38 -7.75 -2.96
CA VAL A 74 -23.86 -7.73 -1.57
C VAL A 74 -23.03 -6.79 -0.71
N VAL A 75 -21.70 -6.89 -0.79
CA VAL A 75 -20.79 -6.22 0.16
C VAL A 75 -20.36 -4.82 -0.28
N TYR A 76 -20.67 -4.43 -1.51
CA TYR A 76 -20.36 -3.11 -2.07
C TYR A 76 -21.53 -2.55 -2.92
N PRO A 77 -22.71 -2.29 -2.33
CA PRO A 77 -23.95 -1.96 -3.04
C PRO A 77 -23.92 -0.66 -3.85
N ASN A 78 -23.06 0.28 -3.47
CA ASN A 78 -23.01 1.61 -4.08
C ASN A 78 -22.39 1.63 -5.49
N ALA A 79 -21.82 0.51 -5.95
CA ALA A 79 -21.13 0.44 -7.24
C ALA A 79 -22.05 0.15 -8.44
N GLY A 80 -23.36 -0.05 -8.22
CA GLY A 80 -24.30 -0.49 -9.26
C GLY A 80 -24.12 -1.98 -9.56
N ASN A 81 -25.17 -2.78 -9.33
CA ASN A 81 -25.02 -4.24 -9.20
C ASN A 81 -25.86 -4.99 -10.23
N ILE A 82 -26.56 -6.07 -9.86
CA ILE A 82 -27.12 -7.11 -10.75
C ILE A 82 -28.10 -6.59 -11.83
N GLY A 83 -28.52 -5.31 -11.73
CA GLY A 83 -29.31 -4.53 -12.69
C GLY A 83 -29.37 -3.07 -12.26
#